data_AF-A0A956FXK2-F1
#
_entry.id   AF-A0A956FXK2-F1
#
_cell.length_a   1.000
_cell.length_b   1.000
_cell.length_c   1.000
_cell.angle_alpha   90.00
_cell.angle_beta   90.00
_cell.angle_gamma   90.00
#
_symmetry.space_group_name_H-M   'P 1'
#
loop_
_entity.id
_entity.type
_entity.pdbx_description
1 polymer ?
#
loop_
_entity_poly.entity_id
_entity_poly.type
_entity_poly.pdbx_seq_one_letter_code
_entity_poly.pdbx_strand_id
1 'polypeptide(L)'
;MPAHAHDVDPLADYGLDYRVDDPSAPSTDDLDARAGDRYVRARDPLRARVAAGEREADVRLGVDPGDFFCGDHFANLLALRRRRGDLRVGFVHAPPDRRCGPLGAAAAHLFDREANLEQLAKVVAVALRGLTPATGGVVLLTGFGPFARSPDNPTAAFVAASASLDRSVATAFPGASRVGAWERLGPRLRGLSYDLPALADGRRRLHLAAVTLALAQSTADACAGLYLSHETVDATLLAAVTALPRPPAAILGLGVDSGQLLGAERPTFKVETQTRGWHQGGRRGANATDAFQRGLDLARIFMAARDRREGPLRFLDD
;
A
#
# COMPACT_ATOMS: atom_id res chain seq x y z
N MET A 1 36.50 -18.14 -14.48
CA MET A 1 35.53 -17.14 -13.98
C MET A 1 34.15 -17.71 -14.24
N PRO A 2 33.29 -17.92 -13.23
CA PRO A 2 31.96 -18.43 -13.51
C PRO A 2 31.15 -17.32 -14.19
N ALA A 3 30.42 -17.71 -15.23
CA ALA A 3 29.55 -16.84 -16.01
C ALA A 3 28.54 -16.13 -15.10
N HIS A 4 28.37 -14.83 -15.33
CA HIS A 4 27.30 -14.05 -14.74
C HIS A 4 25.97 -14.76 -15.00
N ALA A 5 25.34 -15.27 -13.93
CA ALA A 5 23.94 -15.66 -13.99
C ALA A 5 23.17 -14.44 -14.51
N HIS A 6 22.44 -14.63 -15.61
CA HIS A 6 21.53 -13.61 -16.12
C HIS A 6 20.62 -13.16 -14.97
N ASP A 7 20.57 -11.86 -14.70
CA ASP A 7 19.57 -11.22 -13.85
C ASP A 7 18.18 -11.51 -14.46
N VAL A 8 17.60 -12.65 -14.10
CA VAL A 8 16.19 -12.92 -14.35
C VAL A 8 15.42 -12.03 -13.38
N ASP A 9 14.65 -11.05 -13.87
CA ASP A 9 13.74 -10.29 -13.01
C ASP A 9 12.84 -11.31 -12.31
N PRO A 10 12.91 -11.47 -10.97
CA PRO A 10 12.12 -12.48 -10.26
C PRO A 10 10.61 -12.23 -10.37
N LEU A 11 10.21 -11.06 -10.89
CA LEU A 11 8.84 -10.71 -11.21
C LEU A 11 8.51 -10.84 -12.72
N ALA A 12 9.45 -11.26 -13.56
CA ALA A 12 9.20 -11.51 -14.99
C ALA A 12 8.10 -12.55 -15.18
N ASP A 13 8.12 -13.59 -14.34
CA ASP A 13 7.15 -14.68 -14.37
C ASP A 13 5.87 -14.40 -13.59
N TYR A 14 5.87 -13.34 -12.77
CA TYR A 14 4.77 -13.02 -11.87
C TYR A 14 3.55 -12.51 -12.67
N GLY A 15 2.54 -13.35 -12.80
CA GLY A 15 1.32 -13.09 -13.59
C GLY A 15 1.43 -13.45 -15.08
N LEU A 16 2.44 -14.20 -15.53
CA LEU A 16 2.54 -14.66 -16.93
C LEU A 16 1.39 -15.56 -17.40
N ASP A 17 0.60 -16.12 -16.48
CA ASP A 17 -0.63 -16.85 -16.78
C ASP A 17 -1.71 -15.96 -17.44
N TYR A 18 -1.47 -14.65 -17.53
CA TYR A 18 -2.32 -13.68 -18.20
C TYR A 18 -1.66 -13.18 -19.50
N ARG A 19 -1.88 -13.90 -20.61
CA ARG A 19 -1.51 -13.48 -21.97
C ARG A 19 -2.77 -13.18 -22.78
N VAL A 20 -2.93 -11.91 -23.13
CA VAL A 20 -4.09 -11.35 -23.86
C VAL A 20 -4.15 -11.82 -25.31
N ASP A 21 -3.02 -12.23 -25.87
CA ASP A 21 -2.90 -12.57 -27.29
C ASP A 21 -3.03 -14.08 -27.58
N ASP A 22 -3.40 -14.87 -26.57
CA ASP A 22 -3.66 -16.29 -26.76
C ASP A 22 -5.16 -16.49 -27.07
N PRO A 23 -5.56 -16.89 -28.29
CA PRO A 23 -6.94 -17.18 -28.62
C PRO A 23 -7.49 -18.44 -27.91
N SER A 24 -6.64 -19.18 -27.18
CA SER A 24 -7.03 -20.22 -26.22
C SER A 24 -7.21 -19.70 -24.79
N ALA A 25 -7.04 -18.38 -24.56
CA ALA A 25 -7.28 -17.76 -23.27
C ALA A 25 -8.75 -17.99 -22.84
N PRO A 26 -8.97 -18.36 -21.57
CA PRO A 26 -10.32 -18.66 -21.08
C PRO A 26 -11.26 -17.45 -21.23
N SER A 27 -12.56 -17.71 -21.45
CA SER A 27 -13.57 -16.64 -21.49
C SER A 27 -13.61 -15.85 -20.17
N THR A 28 -14.18 -14.65 -20.17
CA THR A 28 -14.39 -13.86 -18.94
C THR A 28 -15.06 -14.65 -17.82
N ASP A 29 -16.00 -15.54 -18.15
CA ASP A 29 -16.69 -16.40 -17.17
C ASP A 29 -15.77 -17.50 -16.61
N ASP A 30 -14.90 -18.08 -17.44
CA ASP A 30 -13.86 -19.03 -17.00
C ASP A 30 -12.78 -18.31 -16.17
N LEU A 31 -12.49 -17.03 -16.44
CA LEU A 31 -11.54 -16.20 -15.68
C LEU A 31 -12.11 -15.79 -14.32
N ASP A 32 -13.42 -15.48 -14.23
CA ASP A 32 -14.08 -15.24 -12.94
C ASP A 32 -14.08 -16.50 -12.05
N ALA A 33 -14.32 -17.66 -12.66
CA ALA A 33 -14.24 -18.95 -11.96
C ALA A 33 -12.80 -19.33 -11.58
N ARG A 34 -11.80 -19.09 -12.44
CA ARG A 34 -10.40 -19.51 -12.22
C ARG A 34 -9.56 -18.50 -11.44
N ALA A 35 -9.71 -17.19 -11.64
CA ALA A 35 -8.94 -16.17 -10.94
C ALA A 35 -9.42 -15.97 -9.49
N GLY A 36 -10.70 -16.24 -9.23
CA GLY A 36 -11.26 -16.39 -7.89
C GLY A 36 -10.75 -17.65 -7.19
N ASP A 37 -10.90 -18.82 -7.81
CA ASP A 37 -10.62 -20.09 -7.12
C ASP A 37 -9.15 -20.56 -7.15
N ARG A 38 -8.33 -20.30 -8.19
CA ARG A 38 -6.92 -20.76 -8.18
C ARG A 38 -6.01 -19.94 -7.26
N TYR A 39 -6.26 -18.64 -7.11
CA TYR A 39 -5.46 -17.79 -6.21
C TYR A 39 -5.98 -17.77 -4.77
N VAL A 40 -7.25 -18.16 -4.54
CA VAL A 40 -7.83 -18.29 -3.18
C VAL A 40 -7.70 -19.72 -2.64
N ARG A 41 -7.78 -20.77 -3.47
CA ARG A 41 -7.75 -22.17 -3.00
C ARG A 41 -6.35 -22.78 -2.82
N ALA A 42 -5.28 -22.09 -3.21
CA ALA A 42 -3.91 -22.53 -2.90
C ALA A 42 -3.46 -22.17 -1.47
N ARG A 43 -4.36 -21.63 -0.63
CA ARG A 43 -4.12 -21.42 0.81
C ARG A 43 -4.55 -22.64 1.60
N ASP A 44 -3.75 -23.71 1.54
CA ASP A 44 -3.77 -24.73 2.59
C ASP A 44 -2.78 -24.31 3.70
N PRO A 45 -3.12 -24.53 4.99
CA PRO A 45 -2.55 -23.80 6.10
C PRO A 45 -1.23 -24.42 6.55
N LEU A 46 -0.12 -23.85 6.11
CA LEU A 46 1.16 -24.09 6.76
C LEU A 46 1.21 -23.35 8.10
N ARG A 47 0.66 -24.04 9.11
CA ARG A 47 0.93 -23.83 10.54
C ARG A 47 2.44 -23.92 10.76
N ALA A 48 3.12 -22.78 10.73
CA ALA A 48 4.36 -22.60 11.44
C ALA A 48 4.12 -21.54 12.53
N ARG A 49 4.11 -21.98 13.79
CA ARG A 49 4.27 -21.10 14.94
C ARG A 49 5.65 -20.47 14.84
N VAL A 50 5.76 -19.36 14.11
CA VAL A 50 6.99 -18.57 14.12
C VAL A 50 6.96 -17.68 15.35
N ALA A 51 7.91 -17.92 16.26
CA ALA A 51 8.09 -17.17 17.49
C ALA A 51 8.06 -15.66 17.24
N ALA A 52 7.42 -14.94 18.16
CA ALA A 52 7.29 -13.49 18.13
C ALA A 52 8.68 -12.84 18.26
N GLY A 53 9.18 -12.28 17.17
CA GLY A 53 10.22 -11.26 17.21
C GLY A 53 9.57 -9.92 16.91
N GLU A 54 9.59 -9.00 17.87
CA GLU A 54 8.99 -7.65 17.76
C GLU A 54 9.79 -6.71 16.82
N ARG A 55 10.98 -7.13 16.38
CA ARG A 55 11.92 -6.31 15.62
C ARG A 55 11.51 -6.11 14.16
N GLU A 56 10.80 -7.05 13.56
CA GLU A 56 10.50 -7.06 12.12
C GLU A 56 9.00 -7.09 11.83
N ALA A 57 8.60 -6.39 10.76
CA ALA A 57 7.23 -6.43 10.24
C ALA A 57 7.09 -7.56 9.21
N ASP A 58 6.04 -8.36 9.32
CA ASP A 58 5.77 -9.44 8.38
C ASP A 58 5.17 -8.90 7.08
N VAL A 59 5.77 -9.26 5.95
CA VAL A 59 5.34 -8.79 4.63
C VAL A 59 5.20 -9.97 3.67
N ARG A 60 4.16 -9.91 2.83
CA ARG A 60 3.94 -10.79 1.68
C ARG A 60 3.61 -9.99 0.43
N LEU A 61 3.81 -10.59 -0.74
CA LEU A 61 3.27 -10.03 -1.98
C LEU A 61 1.76 -10.32 -2.05
N GLY A 62 0.99 -9.29 -2.33
CA GLY A 62 -0.44 -9.36 -2.56
C GLY A 62 -0.74 -9.35 -4.05
N VAL A 63 -1.73 -10.13 -4.46
CA VAL A 63 -2.18 -10.20 -5.86
C VAL A 63 -3.61 -9.75 -6.04
N ASP A 64 -4.23 -9.27 -4.98
CA ASP A 64 -5.63 -8.89 -4.99
C ASP A 64 -5.87 -7.90 -3.85
N PRO A 65 -6.02 -6.60 -4.16
CA PRO A 65 -6.35 -5.59 -3.20
C PRO A 65 -7.81 -5.66 -2.74
N GLY A 66 -8.58 -6.63 -3.25
CA GLY A 66 -9.99 -6.81 -2.99
C GLY A 66 -10.87 -6.00 -3.92
N ASP A 67 -12.15 -6.34 -3.91
CA ASP A 67 -13.25 -5.64 -4.55
C ASP A 67 -13.83 -4.62 -3.56
N PHE A 68 -13.04 -3.65 -3.13
CA PHE A 68 -13.55 -2.51 -2.38
C PHE A 68 -12.73 -1.27 -2.70
N PHE A 69 -12.89 -0.18 -1.95
CA PHE A 69 -12.16 1.07 -2.18
C PHE A 69 -10.64 0.94 -2.28
N CYS A 70 -10.05 -0.11 -1.68
CA CYS A 70 -8.62 -0.40 -1.82
C CYS A 70 -8.24 -0.78 -3.26
N GLY A 71 -9.04 -1.63 -3.92
CA GLY A 71 -8.85 -2.02 -5.32
C GLY A 71 -9.03 -0.84 -6.28
N ASP A 72 -10.09 -0.04 -6.09
CA ASP A 72 -10.35 1.15 -6.92
C ASP A 72 -9.28 2.22 -6.75
N HIS A 73 -8.83 2.45 -5.51
CA HIS A 73 -7.75 3.39 -5.27
C HIS A 73 -6.46 2.94 -5.93
N PHE A 74 -6.11 1.66 -5.81
CA PHE A 74 -4.92 1.16 -6.50
C PHE A 74 -5.06 1.29 -8.02
N ALA A 75 -6.22 0.98 -8.60
CA ALA A 75 -6.49 1.19 -10.01
C ALA A 75 -6.37 2.68 -10.42
N ASN A 76 -6.88 3.61 -9.61
CA ASN A 76 -6.75 5.05 -9.85
C ASN A 76 -5.29 5.52 -9.79
N LEU A 77 -4.48 4.99 -8.87
CA LEU A 77 -3.04 5.25 -8.84
C LEU A 77 -2.34 4.77 -10.11
N LEU A 78 -2.68 3.58 -10.61
CA LEU A 78 -2.12 3.02 -11.84
C LEU A 78 -2.56 3.83 -13.08
N ALA A 79 -3.81 4.26 -13.14
CA ALA A 79 -4.31 5.15 -14.19
C ALA A 79 -3.61 6.51 -14.16
N LEU A 80 -3.37 7.08 -12.97
CA LEU A 80 -2.63 8.32 -12.80
C LEU A 80 -1.18 8.18 -13.26
N ARG A 81 -0.51 7.07 -12.92
CA ARG A 81 0.83 6.74 -13.43
C ARG A 81 0.87 6.66 -14.94
N ARG A 82 -0.10 6.03 -15.59
CA ARG A 82 -0.14 5.96 -17.07
C ARG A 82 -0.16 7.35 -17.72
N ARG A 83 -0.85 8.31 -17.09
CA ARG A 83 -0.91 9.72 -17.54
C ARG A 83 0.34 10.51 -17.21
N ARG A 84 1.08 10.11 -16.17
CA ARG A 84 2.30 10.75 -15.66
C ARG A 84 3.43 9.74 -15.63
N GLY A 85 4.01 9.44 -16.80
CA GLY A 85 4.91 8.28 -16.99
C GLY A 85 6.12 8.19 -16.04
N ASP A 86 6.50 9.29 -15.39
CA ASP A 86 7.56 9.37 -14.38
C ASP A 86 7.10 9.04 -12.94
N LEU A 87 5.78 9.01 -12.70
CA LEU A 87 5.19 8.77 -11.39
C LEU A 87 5.31 7.30 -10.99
N ARG A 88 5.89 7.06 -9.83
CA ARG A 88 5.93 5.73 -9.22
C ARG A 88 4.75 5.53 -8.28
N VAL A 89 4.12 4.36 -8.32
CA VAL A 89 2.98 4.06 -7.44
C VAL A 89 3.11 2.69 -6.80
N GLY A 90 2.56 2.57 -5.61
CA GLY A 90 2.46 1.31 -4.91
C GLY A 90 1.29 1.33 -3.94
N PHE A 91 0.86 0.15 -3.51
CA PHE A 91 -0.21 0.00 -2.54
C PHE A 91 0.19 -1.04 -1.50
N VAL A 92 -0.05 -0.73 -0.22
CA VAL A 92 0.16 -1.63 0.91
C VAL A 92 -1.14 -1.81 1.65
N HIS A 93 -1.54 -3.04 1.88
CA HIS A 93 -2.50 -3.34 2.93
C HIS A 93 -1.80 -3.50 4.27
N ALA A 94 -2.25 -2.73 5.26
CA ALA A 94 -1.97 -2.97 6.66
C ALA A 94 -3.00 -3.96 7.23
N PRO A 95 -2.61 -4.83 8.18
CA PRO A 95 -3.59 -5.57 8.95
C PRO A 95 -4.44 -4.59 9.79
N PRO A 96 -5.69 -4.97 10.10
CA PRO A 96 -6.48 -4.26 11.08
C PRO A 96 -5.82 -4.33 12.45
N ASP A 97 -6.16 -3.39 13.32
CA ASP A 97 -5.78 -3.46 14.74
C ASP A 97 -7.02 -3.68 15.61
N ARG A 98 -6.77 -3.93 16.89
CA ARG A 98 -7.80 -4.19 17.89
C ARG A 98 -8.79 -3.03 18.13
N ARG A 99 -8.56 -1.84 17.56
CA ARG A 99 -9.51 -0.71 17.61
C ARG A 99 -10.46 -0.66 16.43
N CYS A 100 -10.34 -1.58 15.46
CA CYS A 100 -11.23 -1.69 14.29
C CYS A 100 -12.59 -2.34 14.64
N GLY A 101 -13.29 -1.78 15.64
CA GLY A 101 -14.61 -2.24 16.07
C GLY A 101 -14.59 -3.54 16.90
N PRO A 102 -15.78 -4.10 17.22
CA PRO A 102 -15.92 -5.25 18.13
C PRO A 102 -15.18 -6.51 17.66
N LEU A 103 -15.17 -6.78 16.35
CA LEU A 103 -14.44 -7.93 15.79
C LEU A 103 -12.93 -7.76 15.96
N GLY A 104 -12.40 -6.56 15.71
CA GLY A 104 -11.00 -6.27 15.97
C GLY A 104 -10.64 -6.43 17.44
N ALA A 105 -11.48 -5.94 18.35
CA ALA A 105 -11.25 -6.06 19.79
C ALA A 105 -11.24 -7.52 20.30
N ALA A 106 -12.04 -8.39 19.69
CA ALA A 106 -12.10 -9.82 20.01
C ALA A 106 -10.96 -10.63 19.38
N ALA A 107 -10.32 -10.11 18.33
CA ALA A 107 -9.29 -10.80 17.56
C ALA A 107 -7.92 -10.75 18.26
N ALA A 108 -7.64 -11.77 19.06
CA ALA A 108 -6.43 -11.83 19.90
C ALA A 108 -5.12 -11.84 19.10
N HIS A 109 -5.12 -12.29 17.84
CA HIS A 109 -3.96 -12.31 16.96
C HIS A 109 -3.58 -10.93 16.41
N LEU A 110 -4.49 -9.96 16.41
CA LEU A 110 -4.22 -8.61 15.92
C LEU A 110 -3.35 -7.82 16.88
N PHE A 111 -2.55 -6.92 16.31
CA PHE A 111 -1.79 -5.96 17.09
C PHE A 111 -2.72 -4.94 17.77
N ASP A 112 -2.27 -4.44 18.92
CA ASP A 112 -2.79 -3.18 19.45
C ASP A 112 -2.38 -2.02 18.51
N ARG A 113 -3.12 -0.91 18.57
CA ARG A 113 -2.94 0.24 17.66
C ARG A 113 -1.48 0.71 17.58
N GLU A 114 -0.83 0.88 18.72
CA GLU A 114 0.54 1.42 18.74
C GLU A 114 1.53 0.48 18.07
N ALA A 115 1.46 -0.81 18.39
CA ALA A 115 2.27 -1.85 17.76
C ALA A 115 1.99 -1.92 16.25
N ASN A 116 0.73 -1.84 15.82
CA ASN A 116 0.38 -1.86 14.40
C ASN A 116 0.98 -0.65 13.65
N LEU A 117 0.91 0.55 14.24
CA LEU A 117 1.50 1.76 13.66
C LEU A 117 3.03 1.69 13.61
N GLU A 118 3.67 1.04 14.59
CA GLU A 118 5.12 0.79 14.54
C GLU A 118 5.50 -0.17 13.42
N GLN A 119 4.77 -1.28 13.25
CA GLN A 119 5.04 -2.20 12.16
C GLN A 119 4.77 -1.55 10.79
N LEU A 120 3.71 -0.74 10.68
CA LEU A 120 3.44 0.03 9.46
C LEU A 120 4.55 1.04 9.16
N ALA A 121 5.13 1.68 10.18
CA ALA A 121 6.26 2.60 9.98
C ALA A 121 7.49 1.90 9.39
N LYS A 122 7.76 0.64 9.79
CA LYS A 122 8.83 -0.20 9.23
C LYS A 122 8.59 -0.50 7.75
N VAL A 123 7.36 -0.86 7.38
CA VAL A 123 6.95 -1.13 5.99
C VAL A 123 7.04 0.13 5.13
N VAL A 124 6.49 1.24 5.61
CA VAL A 124 6.56 2.52 4.90
C VAL A 124 8.00 3.01 4.78
N ALA A 125 8.87 2.77 5.77
CA ALA A 125 10.28 3.14 5.68
C ALA A 125 11.00 2.47 4.51
N VAL A 126 10.76 1.17 4.27
CA VAL A 126 11.33 0.45 3.12
C VAL A 126 10.80 1.02 1.81
N ALA A 127 9.49 1.29 1.74
CA ALA A 127 8.89 1.96 0.58
C ALA A 127 9.52 3.34 0.32
N LEU A 128 9.69 4.16 1.35
CA LEU A 128 10.27 5.50 1.25
C LEU A 128 11.70 5.46 0.71
N ARG A 129 12.54 4.52 1.16
CA ARG A 129 13.91 4.36 0.63
C ARG A 129 13.90 4.12 -0.87
N GLY A 130 13.03 3.23 -1.33
CA GLY A 130 12.96 2.85 -2.73
C GLY A 130 12.25 3.88 -3.61
N LEU A 131 11.24 4.58 -3.10
CA LEU A 131 10.41 5.53 -3.86
C LEU A 131 11.00 6.96 -3.88
N THR A 132 11.83 7.33 -2.91
CA THR A 132 12.47 8.65 -2.88
C THR A 132 13.54 8.74 -3.96
N PRO A 133 13.46 9.69 -4.90
CA PRO A 133 14.51 9.88 -5.90
C PRO A 133 15.86 10.18 -5.26
N ALA A 134 16.95 9.83 -5.96
CA ALA A 134 18.30 10.05 -5.48
C ALA A 134 18.60 11.52 -5.15
N THR A 135 17.92 12.47 -5.80
CA THR A 135 18.04 13.93 -5.60
C THR A 135 17.07 14.49 -4.53
N GLY A 136 16.29 13.63 -3.86
CA GLY A 136 15.14 14.03 -3.06
C GLY A 136 13.89 14.27 -3.91
N GLY A 137 12.77 14.58 -3.27
CA GLY A 137 11.49 14.61 -4.00
C GLY A 137 10.28 14.87 -3.11
N VAL A 138 9.09 14.69 -3.68
CA VAL A 138 7.85 14.61 -2.92
C VAL A 138 7.33 13.20 -3.01
N VAL A 139 7.04 12.61 -1.86
CA VAL A 139 6.30 11.34 -1.75
C VAL A 139 4.98 11.65 -1.08
N LEU A 140 3.87 11.23 -1.68
CA LEU A 140 2.54 11.34 -1.09
C LEU A 140 2.12 9.98 -0.52
N LEU A 141 1.73 9.96 0.75
CA LEU A 141 1.07 8.83 1.40
C LEU A 141 -0.43 9.07 1.43
N THR A 142 -1.23 8.06 1.15
CA THR A 142 -2.69 8.12 1.31
C THR A 142 -3.14 7.07 2.32
N GLY A 143 -4.06 7.40 3.22
CA GLY A 143 -4.70 6.43 4.12
C GLY A 143 -6.21 6.65 4.18
N PHE A 144 -6.99 5.62 4.46
CA PHE A 144 -8.45 5.71 4.47
C PHE A 144 -9.01 5.86 5.88
N GLY A 145 -10.06 6.67 6.02
CA GLY A 145 -10.94 6.68 7.18
C GLY A 145 -12.27 7.34 6.86
N PRO A 146 -13.30 7.30 7.73
CA PRO A 146 -13.62 6.28 8.73
C PRO A 146 -14.00 4.91 8.10
N PHE A 147 -13.89 3.81 8.87
CA PHE A 147 -14.21 2.44 8.41
C PHE A 147 -14.70 1.53 9.57
N ALA A 148 -15.70 0.68 9.34
CA ALA A 148 -16.16 -0.36 10.28
C ALA A 148 -16.27 0.07 11.76
N ARG A 149 -16.98 1.19 12.03
CA ARG A 149 -17.12 1.81 13.37
C ARG A 149 -15.85 2.43 13.96
N SER A 150 -14.76 2.46 13.20
CA SER A 150 -13.51 3.12 13.57
C SER A 150 -13.41 4.49 12.88
N PRO A 151 -13.52 5.60 13.63
CA PRO A 151 -13.28 6.94 13.08
C PRO A 151 -11.85 7.05 12.52
N ASP A 152 -10.89 6.47 13.25
CA ASP A 152 -9.48 6.44 12.89
C ASP A 152 -9.06 5.02 12.53
N ASN A 153 -9.41 4.56 11.32
CA ASN A 153 -8.83 3.34 10.72
C ASN A 153 -7.28 3.40 10.81
N PRO A 154 -6.57 2.26 10.99
CA PRO A 154 -5.11 2.25 11.16
C PRO A 154 -4.34 3.04 10.11
N THR A 155 -4.77 3.02 8.85
CA THR A 155 -4.11 3.75 7.76
C THR A 155 -4.36 5.25 7.85
N ALA A 156 -5.60 5.71 8.13
CA ALA A 156 -5.88 7.11 8.45
C ALA A 156 -5.09 7.58 9.68
N ALA A 157 -5.10 6.79 10.76
CA ALA A 157 -4.38 7.10 11.99
C ALA A 157 -2.87 7.25 11.74
N PHE A 158 -2.32 6.38 10.90
CA PHE A 158 -0.92 6.45 10.49
C PHE A 158 -0.60 7.73 9.73
N VAL A 159 -1.37 8.02 8.67
CA VAL A 159 -1.14 9.21 7.84
C VAL A 159 -1.52 10.51 8.54
N ALA A 160 -2.26 10.47 9.65
CA ALA A 160 -2.62 11.61 10.50
C ALA A 160 -1.72 11.80 11.74
N ALA A 161 -0.87 10.84 12.12
CA ALA A 161 0.07 10.99 13.26
C ALA A 161 1.48 11.41 12.81
N SER A 162 1.94 12.61 13.20
CA SER A 162 3.27 13.12 12.75
C SER A 162 4.40 12.20 13.23
N ALA A 163 4.25 11.64 14.43
CA ALA A 163 5.19 10.69 15.01
C ALA A 163 5.37 9.42 14.16
N SER A 164 4.31 8.91 13.52
CA SER A 164 4.38 7.76 12.62
C SER A 164 5.19 8.08 11.36
N LEU A 165 4.99 9.27 10.80
CA LEU A 165 5.75 9.74 9.64
C LEU A 165 7.22 9.99 9.99
N ASP A 166 7.49 10.67 11.11
CA ASP A 166 8.84 10.91 11.61
C ASP A 166 9.58 9.59 11.86
N ARG A 167 8.92 8.60 12.47
CA ARG A 167 9.47 7.25 12.68
C ARG A 167 9.80 6.54 11.37
N SER A 168 8.92 6.66 10.37
CA SER A 168 9.14 6.08 9.04
C SER A 168 10.35 6.69 8.36
N VAL A 169 10.50 8.02 8.42
CA VAL A 169 11.64 8.73 7.84
C VAL A 169 12.93 8.43 8.58
N ALA A 170 12.92 8.43 9.91
CA ALA A 170 14.10 8.08 10.72
C ALA A 170 14.58 6.65 10.45
N THR A 171 13.64 5.72 10.25
CA THR A 171 13.94 4.32 9.90
C THR A 171 14.43 4.19 8.44
N ALA A 172 13.89 4.98 7.52
CA ALA A 172 14.28 4.97 6.11
C ALA A 172 15.65 5.61 5.89
N PHE A 173 15.93 6.72 6.59
CA PHE A 173 17.09 7.57 6.38
C PHE A 173 17.70 7.97 7.73
N PRO A 174 18.52 7.09 8.34
CA PRO A 174 19.20 7.40 9.60
C PRO A 174 20.00 8.71 9.50
N GLY A 175 19.78 9.64 10.43
CA GLY A 175 20.40 10.97 10.39
C GLY A 175 19.63 12.02 9.60
N ALA A 176 18.46 11.71 9.03
CA ALA A 176 17.57 12.71 8.49
C ALA A 176 17.07 13.66 9.60
N SER A 177 16.97 14.95 9.28
CA SER A 177 16.51 15.98 10.21
C SER A 177 15.25 16.67 9.68
N ARG A 178 14.28 16.86 10.56
CA ARG A 178 13.04 17.57 10.20
C ARG A 178 13.32 19.07 10.10
N VAL A 179 12.97 19.66 8.97
CA VAL A 179 13.18 21.10 8.69
C VAL A 179 11.89 21.91 8.69
N GLY A 180 10.73 21.26 8.60
CA GLY A 180 9.47 21.97 8.64
C GLY A 180 8.24 21.08 8.55
N ALA A 181 7.09 21.70 8.76
CA ALA A 181 5.78 21.10 8.62
C ALA A 181 4.82 22.12 8.01
N TRP A 182 3.82 21.64 7.27
CA TRP A 182 2.79 22.46 6.66
C TRP A 182 1.48 21.68 6.54
N GLU A 183 0.38 22.40 6.41
CA GLU A 183 -0.96 21.84 6.21
C GLU A 183 -1.67 22.58 5.07
N ARG A 184 -2.47 21.86 4.28
CA ARG A 184 -3.27 22.35 3.15
C ARG A 184 -4.57 21.55 3.10
N LEU A 185 -5.63 22.11 2.50
CA LEU A 185 -6.95 21.45 2.44
C LEU A 185 -7.52 21.11 3.85
N GLY A 186 -7.27 21.99 4.83
CA GLY A 186 -7.59 21.73 6.24
C GLY A 186 -6.70 20.63 6.85
N PRO A 187 -7.19 19.85 7.83
CA PRO A 187 -6.40 18.79 8.47
C PRO A 187 -6.20 17.55 7.57
N ARG A 188 -6.74 17.56 6.34
CA ARG A 188 -6.76 16.38 5.47
C ARG A 188 -5.47 16.16 4.71
N LEU A 189 -4.74 17.22 4.35
CA LEU A 189 -3.43 17.12 3.70
C LEU A 189 -2.39 17.86 4.54
N ARG A 190 -1.38 17.12 4.94
CA ARG A 190 -0.23 17.66 5.66
C ARG A 190 1.04 17.28 4.96
N GLY A 191 2.10 18.03 5.20
CA GLY A 191 3.42 17.66 4.74
C GLY A 191 4.50 17.98 5.73
N LEU A 192 5.47 17.07 5.78
CA LEU A 192 6.66 17.15 6.60
C LEU A 192 7.86 17.22 5.67
N SER A 193 8.82 18.09 5.99
CA SER A 193 10.02 18.27 5.19
C SER A 193 11.23 17.82 5.98
N TYR A 194 12.12 17.07 5.31
CA TYR A 194 13.31 16.50 5.92
C TYR A 194 14.53 16.77 5.04
N ASP A 195 15.61 17.22 5.66
CA ASP A 195 16.93 17.15 5.06
C ASP A 195 17.44 15.72 5.27
N LEU A 196 17.78 15.05 4.17
CA LEU A 196 18.32 13.70 4.18
C LEU A 196 19.85 13.77 4.25
N PRO A 197 20.51 12.77 4.89
CA PRO A 197 21.95 12.66 4.83
C PRO A 197 22.43 12.61 3.38
N ALA A 198 23.49 13.36 3.10
CA ALA A 198 24.11 13.42 1.79
C ALA A 198 24.66 12.04 1.42
N LEU A 199 24.37 11.56 0.20
CA LEU A 199 25.38 10.81 -0.54
C LEU A 199 26.38 11.85 -1.07
N ALA A 200 27.55 11.43 -1.56
CA ALA A 200 28.74 12.26 -1.83
C ALA A 200 28.55 13.61 -2.59
N ASP A 201 27.34 13.92 -3.07
CA ASP A 201 27.02 14.96 -4.05
C ASP A 201 26.17 16.13 -3.48
N GLY A 202 25.80 16.13 -2.18
CA GLY A 202 25.17 17.30 -1.51
C GLY A 202 23.92 17.03 -0.66
N ARG A 203 23.33 18.10 -0.09
CA ARG A 203 22.12 18.03 0.75
C ARG A 203 20.88 17.73 -0.09
N ARG A 204 20.09 16.71 0.31
CA ARG A 204 18.88 16.27 -0.38
C ARG A 204 17.65 16.53 0.49
N ARG A 205 16.52 16.87 -0.11
CA ARG A 205 15.29 17.15 0.62
C ARG A 205 14.14 16.23 0.23
N LEU A 206 13.57 15.55 1.22
CA LEU A 206 12.31 14.83 1.11
C LEU A 206 11.18 15.69 1.65
N HIS A 207 10.15 15.91 0.84
CA HIS A 207 8.85 16.36 1.33
C HIS A 207 7.91 15.17 1.37
N LEU A 208 7.56 14.72 2.57
CA LEU A 208 6.60 13.67 2.79
C LEU A 208 5.22 14.29 3.00
N ALA A 209 4.37 14.21 1.99
CA ALA A 209 2.98 14.61 2.09
C ALA A 209 2.13 13.40 2.53
N ALA A 210 1.07 13.66 3.26
CA ALA A 210 0.17 12.63 3.77
C ALA A 210 -1.28 13.13 3.69
N VAL A 211 -2.17 12.33 3.10
CA VAL A 211 -3.59 12.66 2.95
C VAL A 211 -4.48 11.56 3.50
N THR A 212 -5.50 11.95 4.27
CA THR A 212 -6.59 11.05 4.65
C THR A 212 -7.71 11.13 3.60
N LEU A 213 -8.03 9.99 3.00
CA LEU A 213 -9.12 9.80 2.07
C LEU A 213 -10.38 9.40 2.83
N ALA A 214 -11.39 10.25 2.78
CA ALA A 214 -12.67 10.00 3.42
C ALA A 214 -13.43 8.89 2.66
N LEU A 215 -13.81 7.81 3.34
CA LEU A 215 -14.69 6.77 2.76
C LEU A 215 -16.17 7.04 3.01
N ALA A 216 -16.50 7.84 4.03
CA ALA A 216 -17.86 8.24 4.37
C ALA A 216 -17.85 9.68 4.87
N GLN A 217 -19.02 10.34 4.89
CA GLN A 217 -19.14 11.70 5.43
C GLN A 217 -18.90 11.73 6.95
N SER A 218 -19.31 10.67 7.64
CA SER A 218 -19.16 10.53 9.09
C SER A 218 -18.89 9.09 9.50
N THR A 219 -18.48 8.88 10.76
CA THR A 219 -18.38 7.54 11.34
C THR A 219 -19.75 6.85 11.38
N ALA A 220 -20.83 7.59 11.63
CA ALA A 220 -22.18 7.04 11.64
C ALA A 220 -22.58 6.48 10.27
N ASP A 221 -22.26 7.21 9.19
CA ASP A 221 -22.49 6.76 7.82
C ASP A 221 -21.66 5.52 7.50
N ALA A 222 -20.37 5.51 7.88
CA ALA A 222 -19.52 4.33 7.72
C ALA A 222 -20.05 3.11 8.50
N CYS A 223 -20.65 3.30 9.68
CA CYS A 223 -21.31 2.24 10.45
C CYS A 223 -22.59 1.73 9.78
N ALA A 224 -23.29 2.60 9.05
CA ALA A 224 -24.52 2.29 8.32
C ALA A 224 -24.24 1.74 6.90
N GLY A 225 -22.98 1.59 6.49
CA GLY A 225 -22.60 1.17 5.15
C GLY A 225 -22.78 2.25 4.08
N LEU A 226 -22.96 3.51 4.48
CA LEU A 226 -23.15 4.66 3.59
C LEU A 226 -21.78 5.25 3.22
N TYR A 227 -21.17 4.71 2.17
CA TYR A 227 -19.87 5.16 1.68
C TYR A 227 -20.00 6.20 0.57
N LEU A 228 -18.98 7.05 0.43
CA LEU A 228 -18.83 7.99 -0.68
C LEU A 228 -18.60 7.23 -1.99
N SER A 229 -18.96 7.82 -3.12
CA SER A 229 -18.62 7.25 -4.42
C SER A 229 -17.10 7.20 -4.63
N HIS A 230 -16.63 6.25 -5.44
CA HIS A 230 -15.22 6.17 -5.84
C HIS A 230 -14.74 7.46 -6.52
N GLU A 231 -15.62 8.14 -7.26
CA GLU A 231 -15.33 9.44 -7.88
C GLU A 231 -15.02 10.52 -6.83
N THR A 232 -15.70 10.49 -5.67
CA THR A 232 -15.44 11.43 -4.58
C THR A 232 -14.06 11.18 -3.95
N VAL A 233 -13.69 9.91 -3.80
CA VAL A 233 -12.37 9.49 -3.29
C VAL A 233 -11.26 9.90 -4.27
N ASP A 234 -11.47 9.65 -5.57
CA ASP A 234 -10.56 10.06 -6.67
C ASP A 234 -10.39 11.58 -6.70
N ALA A 235 -11.49 12.34 -6.63
CA ALA A 235 -11.45 13.80 -6.58
C ALA A 235 -10.65 14.32 -5.36
N THR A 236 -10.76 13.65 -4.21
CA THR A 236 -9.98 13.99 -3.01
C THR A 236 -8.49 13.75 -3.20
N LEU A 237 -8.12 12.62 -3.82
CA LEU A 237 -6.72 12.34 -4.19
C LEU A 237 -6.19 13.40 -5.17
N LEU A 238 -6.93 13.71 -6.22
CA LEU A 238 -6.52 14.69 -7.24
C LEU A 238 -6.37 16.10 -6.66
N ALA A 239 -7.28 16.51 -5.77
CA ALA A 239 -7.16 17.76 -5.04
C ALA A 239 -5.88 17.78 -4.19
N ALA A 240 -5.55 16.68 -3.50
CA ALA A 240 -4.34 16.57 -2.70
C ALA A 240 -3.07 16.67 -3.57
N VAL A 241 -3.02 15.95 -4.70
CA VAL A 241 -1.90 16.03 -5.66
C VAL A 241 -1.72 17.45 -6.19
N THR A 242 -2.80 18.14 -6.52
CA THR A 242 -2.79 19.51 -7.04
C THR A 242 -2.36 20.53 -5.98
N ALA A 243 -2.68 20.28 -4.72
CA ALA A 243 -2.30 21.14 -3.61
C ALA A 243 -0.82 21.01 -3.19
N LEU A 244 -0.07 20.03 -3.70
CA LEU A 244 1.36 19.90 -3.39
C LEU A 244 2.17 21.04 -4.01
N PRO A 245 3.26 21.50 -3.35
CA PRO A 245 4.09 22.59 -3.86
C PRO A 245 4.84 22.23 -5.16
N ARG A 246 5.03 20.95 -5.41
CA ARG A 246 5.54 20.38 -6.65
C ARG A 246 4.89 19.01 -6.86
N PRO A 247 4.79 18.54 -8.11
CA PRO A 247 4.19 17.23 -8.38
C PRO A 247 4.90 16.11 -7.60
N PRO A 248 4.16 15.09 -7.09
CA PRO A 248 4.77 13.95 -6.45
C PRO A 248 5.58 13.13 -7.46
N ALA A 249 6.75 12.67 -7.01
CA ALA A 249 7.56 11.68 -7.72
C ALA A 249 7.06 10.26 -7.44
N ALA A 250 6.42 10.06 -6.27
CA ALA A 250 5.78 8.80 -5.92
C ALA A 250 4.52 8.99 -5.09
N ILE A 251 3.57 8.07 -5.22
CA ILE A 251 2.39 7.94 -4.35
C ILE A 251 2.34 6.52 -3.78
N LEU A 252 2.24 6.41 -2.45
CA LEU A 252 2.03 5.15 -1.76
C LEU A 252 0.62 5.14 -1.14
N GLY A 253 -0.22 4.24 -1.66
CA GLY A 253 -1.53 3.96 -1.11
C GLY A 253 -1.45 3.02 0.09
N LEU A 254 -2.20 3.31 1.16
CA LEU A 254 -2.36 2.45 2.32
C LEU A 254 -3.83 2.07 2.49
N GLY A 255 -4.11 0.77 2.50
CA GLY A 255 -5.43 0.18 2.77
C GLY A 255 -5.43 -0.72 4.01
N VAL A 256 -6.60 -1.19 4.42
CA VAL A 256 -6.72 -2.20 5.48
C VAL A 256 -7.21 -3.51 4.90
N ASP A 257 -6.47 -4.59 5.15
CA ASP A 257 -6.88 -5.95 4.79
C ASP A 257 -7.86 -6.49 5.82
N SER A 258 -9.13 -6.10 5.69
CA SER A 258 -10.21 -6.50 6.60
C SER A 258 -10.39 -8.02 6.67
N GLY A 259 -9.94 -8.78 5.67
CA GLY A 259 -9.96 -10.24 5.69
C GLY A 259 -9.17 -10.84 6.87
N GLN A 260 -8.15 -10.13 7.37
CA GLN A 260 -7.38 -10.55 8.55
C GLN A 260 -8.12 -10.34 9.89
N LEU A 261 -9.30 -9.70 9.91
CA LEU A 261 -10.17 -9.70 11.10
C LEU A 261 -10.66 -11.11 11.44
N LEU A 262 -10.88 -11.94 10.41
CA LEU A 262 -11.52 -13.25 10.55
C LEU A 262 -10.53 -14.42 10.61
N GLY A 263 -9.32 -14.25 10.06
CA GLY A 263 -8.27 -15.27 10.10
C GLY A 263 -7.47 -15.20 11.39
N ALA A 264 -7.14 -16.35 12.00
CA ALA A 264 -6.31 -16.42 13.21
C ALA A 264 -4.79 -16.35 12.93
N GLU A 265 -4.41 -15.93 11.73
CA GLU A 265 -3.02 -15.87 11.27
C GLU A 265 -2.30 -14.65 11.86
N ARG A 266 -0.96 -14.69 11.83
CA ARG A 266 -0.15 -13.55 12.26
C ARG A 266 -0.45 -12.33 11.36
N PRO A 267 -0.63 -11.12 11.92
CA PRO A 267 -0.92 -9.95 11.12
C PRO A 267 0.22 -9.68 10.13
N THR A 268 -0.13 -9.61 8.85
CA THR A 268 0.82 -9.50 7.75
C THR A 268 0.47 -8.33 6.85
N PHE A 269 1.47 -7.54 6.46
CA PHE A 269 1.30 -6.47 5.48
C PHE A 269 1.37 -7.05 4.07
N LYS A 270 0.45 -6.66 3.17
CA LYS A 270 0.50 -7.09 1.77
C LYS A 270 1.01 -5.96 0.91
N VAL A 271 2.04 -6.22 0.10
CA VAL A 271 2.50 -5.33 -0.96
C VAL A 271 1.78 -5.73 -2.23
N GLU A 272 0.77 -4.96 -2.64
CA GLU A 272 -0.06 -5.33 -3.78
C GLU A 272 0.68 -5.11 -5.09
N THR A 273 0.77 -6.16 -5.91
CA THR A 273 1.50 -6.16 -7.18
C THR A 273 0.58 -5.99 -8.38
N GLN A 274 -0.71 -6.26 -8.19
CA GLN A 274 -1.75 -6.15 -9.22
C GLN A 274 -3.07 -5.74 -8.58
N THR A 275 -4.00 -5.25 -9.38
CA THR A 275 -5.41 -5.05 -8.99
C THR A 275 -6.32 -5.87 -9.87
N ARG A 276 -7.43 -6.37 -9.30
CA ARG A 276 -8.59 -6.83 -10.05
C ARG A 276 -9.34 -5.58 -10.49
N GLY A 277 -9.18 -5.19 -11.74
CA GLY A 277 -9.94 -4.08 -12.30
C GLY A 277 -11.39 -4.48 -12.52
N TRP A 278 -12.17 -4.59 -11.46
CA TRP A 278 -13.63 -4.65 -11.53
C TRP A 278 -14.23 -4.02 -10.28
N HIS A 279 -15.13 -3.05 -10.48
CA HIS A 279 -16.17 -2.79 -9.49
C HIS A 279 -17.50 -2.40 -10.12
N GLN A 280 -18.56 -2.89 -9.48
CA GLN A 280 -19.94 -2.79 -9.88
C GLN A 280 -20.37 -1.32 -9.99
N GLY A 281 -20.73 -0.88 -11.19
CA GLY A 281 -21.60 0.30 -11.36
C GLY A 281 -21.06 1.49 -12.14
N GLY A 282 -19.84 1.49 -12.69
CA GLY A 282 -19.42 2.68 -13.45
C GLY A 282 -18.23 2.52 -14.37
N ARG A 283 -18.48 2.24 -15.66
CA ARG A 283 -17.71 2.59 -16.89
C ARG A 283 -16.17 2.45 -16.93
N ARG A 284 -15.45 2.12 -15.87
CA ARG A 284 -13.99 1.89 -15.83
C ARG A 284 -13.80 0.37 -15.69
N GLY A 285 -13.38 -0.28 -16.77
CA GLY A 285 -13.23 -1.75 -16.84
C GLY A 285 -14.10 -2.43 -17.91
N ALA A 286 -14.16 -1.87 -19.12
CA ALA A 286 -14.99 -2.44 -20.20
C ALA A 286 -14.39 -3.72 -20.83
N ASN A 287 -13.17 -4.11 -20.47
CA ASN A 287 -12.51 -5.32 -20.99
C ASN A 287 -11.73 -6.05 -19.90
N ALA A 288 -11.55 -7.37 -20.07
CA ALA A 288 -10.76 -8.21 -19.17
C ALA A 288 -9.31 -7.72 -19.00
N THR A 289 -8.78 -6.97 -19.98
CA THR A 289 -7.44 -6.36 -19.98
C THR A 289 -7.28 -5.25 -18.94
N ASP A 290 -8.34 -4.52 -18.65
CA ASP A 290 -8.37 -3.56 -17.54
C ASP A 290 -8.41 -4.26 -16.18
N ALA A 291 -8.80 -5.54 -16.14
CA ALA A 291 -8.98 -6.32 -14.92
C ALA A 291 -7.67 -6.72 -14.24
N PHE A 292 -6.50 -6.56 -14.88
CA PHE A 292 -5.21 -6.90 -14.27
C PHE A 292 -4.15 -5.85 -14.55
N GLN A 293 -4.23 -4.72 -13.84
CA GLN A 293 -3.22 -3.67 -13.91
C GLN A 293 -2.09 -3.96 -12.92
N ARG A 294 -0.84 -4.02 -13.42
CA ARG A 294 0.33 -4.31 -12.59
C ARG A 294 0.98 -3.04 -12.03
N GLY A 295 1.32 -3.08 -10.75
CA GLY A 295 2.07 -2.04 -10.03
C GLY A 295 3.32 -2.62 -9.39
N LEU A 296 4.34 -2.92 -10.20
CA LEU A 296 5.51 -3.67 -9.74
C LEU A 296 6.59 -2.80 -9.05
N ASP A 297 6.43 -1.46 -9.02
CA ASP A 297 7.47 -0.58 -8.49
C ASP A 297 7.76 -0.90 -7.02
N LEU A 298 6.71 -1.10 -6.21
CA LEU A 298 6.84 -1.40 -4.80
C LEU A 298 7.28 -2.84 -4.55
N ALA A 299 6.76 -3.80 -5.32
CA ALA A 299 7.19 -5.20 -5.26
C ALA A 299 8.71 -5.32 -5.48
N ARG A 300 9.24 -4.66 -6.52
CA ARG A 300 10.69 -4.65 -6.80
C ARG A 300 11.51 -4.04 -5.67
N ILE A 301 11.04 -2.95 -5.06
CA ILE A 301 11.71 -2.34 -3.90
C ILE A 301 11.80 -3.34 -2.75
N PHE A 302 10.72 -4.05 -2.48
CA PHE A 302 10.63 -5.00 -1.37
C PHE A 302 11.45 -6.27 -1.63
N MET A 303 11.39 -6.82 -2.85
CA MET A 303 12.24 -7.94 -3.27
C MET A 303 13.73 -7.59 -3.16
N ALA A 304 14.13 -6.41 -3.66
CA ALA A 304 15.51 -5.95 -3.50
C ALA A 304 15.91 -5.73 -2.04
N ALA A 305 14.99 -5.32 -1.17
CA ALA A 305 15.26 -5.21 0.27
C ALA A 305 15.43 -6.60 0.92
N ARG A 306 14.58 -7.58 0.55
CA ARG A 306 14.69 -8.97 0.97
C ARG A 306 16.04 -9.57 0.60
N ASP A 307 16.44 -9.44 -0.66
CA ASP A 307 17.64 -10.07 -1.20
C ASP A 307 18.91 -9.50 -0.55
N ARG A 308 18.90 -8.20 -0.23
CA ARG A 308 19.99 -7.54 0.52
C ARG A 308 19.92 -7.79 2.03
N ARG A 309 18.89 -8.49 2.52
CA ARG A 309 18.55 -8.66 3.94
C ARG A 309 18.50 -7.30 4.66
N GLU A 310 18.00 -6.29 3.95
CA GLU A 310 17.98 -4.91 4.39
C GLU A 310 16.73 -4.63 5.23
N GLY A 311 16.97 -4.39 6.51
CA GLY A 311 16.07 -3.59 7.33
C GLY A 311 15.01 -4.38 8.10
N PRO A 312 13.94 -3.70 8.53
CA PRO A 312 13.08 -4.16 9.61
C PRO A 312 11.93 -5.06 9.13
N LEU A 313 12.15 -5.83 8.06
CA LEU A 313 11.10 -6.65 7.43
C LEU A 313 11.44 -8.12 7.48
N ARG A 314 10.42 -8.93 7.73
CA ARG A 314 10.45 -10.37 7.58
C ARG A 314 9.54 -10.76 6.43
N PHE A 315 10.13 -11.26 5.36
CA PHE A 315 9.37 -11.78 4.23
C PHE A 315 8.88 -13.18 4.56
N LEU A 316 7.57 -13.39 4.45
CA LEU A 316 6.99 -14.72 4.57
C LEU A 316 7.07 -15.37 3.19
N ASP A 317 7.79 -16.49 3.11
CA ASP A 317 7.76 -17.34 1.92
C ASP A 317 6.42 -18.10 1.94
N ASP A 318 5.70 -18.07 0.82
CA ASP A 318 4.48 -18.87 0.60
C ASP A 318 4.81 -20.36 0.45
#